data_AF-A0A2P6PMW8-F1
#
_entry.id   AF-A0A2P6PMW8-F1
#
_cell.length_a   1.000
_cell.length_b   1.000
_cell.length_c   1.000
_cell.angle_alpha   90.00
_cell.angle_beta   90.00
_cell.angle_gamma   90.00
#
_symmetry.space_group_name_H-M   'P 1'
#
loop_
_entity.id
_entity.type
_entity.pdbx_description
1 polymer ?
#
loop_
_entity_poly.entity_id
_entity_poly.type
_entity_poly.pdbx_seq_one_letter_code
_entity_poly.pdbx_strand_id
1 'polypeptide(L)'
;MAAGFTSALAGLAVNDIIQRTTGRLESLHSEGVHRLSELCCSAVSQLLMLGKAIISNANKAQAEDVDADLGNIDWPEDSVEKAKIIRSKALAMTGYVEAVSSSFITGISDVAEAYAAAIKGAAESQEVLPQTSMQEKANSFSEHLRGDQTIALSKIQDGLHHLSYVVVSTSMPAA
;
A
#
# COMPACT_ATOMS: atom_id res chain seq x y z
N MET A 1 -14.99 7.73 -3.75
CA MET A 1 -15.73 6.75 -2.93
C MET A 1 -16.79 7.41 -2.03
N ALA A 2 -16.66 8.68 -1.67
CA ALA A 2 -17.61 9.43 -0.80
C ALA A 2 -19.04 9.62 -1.33
N ALA A 3 -19.19 9.88 -2.63
CA ALA A 3 -20.46 10.38 -3.19
C ALA A 3 -21.63 9.40 -2.97
N GLY A 4 -21.40 8.10 -3.15
CA GLY A 4 -22.41 7.07 -2.89
C GLY A 4 -22.69 6.84 -1.41
N PHE A 5 -21.72 7.09 -0.53
CA PHE A 5 -21.90 6.91 0.91
C PHE A 5 -22.73 8.05 1.52
N THR A 6 -22.49 9.29 1.11
CA THR A 6 -23.26 10.46 1.58
C THR A 6 -24.75 10.31 1.25
N SER A 7 -25.07 9.92 0.01
CA SER A 7 -26.46 9.66 -0.39
C SER A 7 -27.10 8.50 0.39
N ALA A 8 -26.31 7.51 0.80
CA ALA A 8 -26.80 6.35 1.57
C ALA A 8 -27.13 6.70 3.03
N LEU A 9 -26.64 7.82 3.55
CA LEU A 9 -26.93 8.30 4.91
C LEU A 9 -28.15 9.23 4.97
N ALA A 10 -28.60 9.77 3.83
CA ALA A 10 -29.70 10.73 3.79
C ALA A 10 -31.02 10.13 4.30
N GLY A 11 -31.71 10.84 5.20
CA GLY A 11 -33.03 10.45 5.72
C GLY A 11 -33.01 9.30 6.73
N LEU A 12 -31.84 8.83 7.16
CA LEU A 12 -31.72 7.79 8.19
C LEU A 12 -31.88 8.36 9.60
N ALA A 13 -32.32 7.51 10.53
CA ALA A 13 -32.24 7.80 11.95
C ALA A 13 -30.78 7.84 12.41
N VAL A 14 -30.49 8.62 13.46
CA VAL A 14 -29.13 8.84 13.93
C VAL A 14 -28.41 7.54 14.31
N ASN A 15 -29.09 6.60 14.96
CA ASN A 15 -28.51 5.30 15.31
C ASN A 15 -28.08 4.51 14.07
N ASP A 16 -28.86 4.56 12.99
CA ASP A 16 -28.53 3.89 11.72
C ASP A 16 -27.35 4.56 11.02
N ILE A 17 -27.25 5.90 11.10
CA ILE A 17 -26.11 6.67 10.59
C ILE A 17 -24.82 6.24 11.31
N ILE A 18 -24.86 6.16 12.64
CA ILE A 18 -23.71 5.72 13.46
C ILE A 18 -23.32 4.29 13.10
N GLN A 19 -24.28 3.37 13.04
CA GLN A 19 -24.00 1.97 12.75
C GLN A 19 -23.43 1.77 11.34
N ARG A 20 -24.02 2.40 10.32
CA ARG A 20 -23.51 2.32 8.94
C ARG A 20 -22.12 2.92 8.79
N THR A 21 -21.89 4.07 9.41
CA THR A 21 -20.57 4.74 9.37
C THR A 21 -19.51 3.87 10.03
N THR A 22 -19.82 3.33 11.21
CA THR A 22 -18.91 2.44 11.94
C THR A 22 -18.52 1.24 11.09
N GLY A 23 -19.51 0.53 10.54
CA GLY A 23 -19.25 -0.63 9.69
C GLY A 23 -18.48 -0.28 8.41
N ARG A 24 -18.73 0.91 7.84
CA ARG A 24 -18.00 1.35 6.65
C ARG A 24 -16.54 1.69 6.96
N LEU A 25 -16.27 2.36 8.08
CA LEU A 25 -14.89 2.65 8.53
C LEU A 25 -14.11 1.37 8.81
N GLU A 26 -14.72 0.41 9.50
CA GLU A 26 -14.10 -0.89 9.80
C GLU A 26 -13.78 -1.66 8.52
N SER A 27 -14.70 -1.70 7.56
CA SER A 27 -14.49 -2.33 6.27
C SER A 27 -13.38 -1.66 5.46
N LEU A 28 -13.33 -0.32 5.42
CA LEU A 28 -12.25 0.41 4.74
C LEU A 28 -10.89 0.16 5.38
N HIS A 29 -10.83 0.15 6.71
CA HIS A 29 -9.61 -0.13 7.44
C HIS A 29 -9.12 -1.57 7.20
N SER A 30 -9.98 -2.58 7.34
CA SER A 30 -9.59 -3.98 7.12
C SER A 30 -9.15 -4.24 5.69
N GLU A 31 -9.84 -3.65 4.70
CA GLU A 31 -9.48 -3.76 3.30
C GLU A 31 -8.16 -3.04 3.00
N GLY A 32 -7.94 -1.85 3.58
CA GLY A 32 -6.69 -1.11 3.46
C GLY A 32 -5.50 -1.89 4.01
N VAL A 33 -5.62 -2.45 5.22
CA VAL A 33 -4.59 -3.31 5.84
C VAL A 33 -4.30 -4.53 4.96
N HIS A 34 -5.36 -5.19 4.48
CA HIS A 34 -5.23 -6.36 3.61
C HIS A 34 -4.48 -6.01 2.33
N ARG A 35 -4.90 -4.94 1.64
CA ARG A 35 -4.32 -4.54 0.36
C ARG A 35 -2.87 -4.08 0.49
N LEU A 36 -2.53 -3.35 1.56
CA LEU A 36 -1.14 -2.97 1.85
C LEU A 36 -0.27 -4.20 2.12
N SER A 37 -0.81 -5.20 2.83
CA SER A 37 -0.11 -6.47 3.08
C SER A 37 0.17 -7.24 1.79
N GLU A 38 -0.81 -7.31 0.88
CA GLU A 38 -0.63 -7.94 -0.44
C GLU A 38 0.46 -7.22 -1.26
N LEU A 39 0.44 -5.89 -1.29
CA LEU A 39 1.44 -5.11 -2.02
C LEU A 39 2.84 -5.28 -1.45
N CYS A 40 2.97 -5.29 -0.12
CA CYS A 40 4.24 -5.54 0.56
C CYS A 40 4.78 -6.93 0.19
N CYS A 41 3.93 -7.97 0.26
CA CYS A 41 4.31 -9.33 -0.12
C CYS A 41 4.74 -9.41 -1.60
N SER A 42 3.95 -8.82 -2.51
CA SER A 42 4.28 -8.78 -3.93
C SER A 42 5.61 -8.06 -4.19
N ALA A 43 5.85 -6.92 -3.53
CA ALA A 43 7.07 -6.15 -3.68
C ALA A 43 8.30 -6.94 -3.20
N VAL A 44 8.23 -7.60 -2.04
CA VAL A 44 9.32 -8.45 -1.53
C VAL A 44 9.60 -9.62 -2.46
N SER A 45 8.55 -10.28 -2.98
CA SER A 45 8.70 -11.35 -3.98
C SER A 45 9.35 -10.85 -5.27
N GLN A 46 8.96 -9.68 -5.78
CA GLN A 46 9.58 -9.08 -6.95
C GLN A 46 11.06 -8.73 -6.71
N LEU A 47 11.41 -8.20 -5.53
CA LEU A 47 12.80 -7.95 -5.15
C LEU A 47 13.62 -9.24 -5.11
N LEU A 48 13.07 -10.32 -4.55
CA LEU A 48 13.73 -11.64 -4.56
C LEU A 48 13.94 -12.15 -5.99
N MET A 49 12.93 -12.02 -6.84
CA MET A 49 13.03 -12.43 -8.25
C MET A 49 14.07 -11.62 -9.01
N LEU A 50 14.18 -10.32 -8.77
CA LEU A 50 15.25 -9.48 -9.34
C LEU A 50 16.63 -9.98 -8.92
N GLY A 51 16.81 -10.35 -7.65
CA GLY A 51 18.06 -10.91 -7.14
C GLY A 51 18.44 -12.22 -7.85
N LYS A 52 17.49 -13.14 -7.99
CA LYS A 52 17.69 -14.41 -8.72
C LYS A 52 18.05 -14.17 -10.19
N ALA A 53 17.34 -13.26 -10.86
CA ALA A 53 17.58 -12.94 -12.26
C ALA A 53 18.99 -12.39 -12.51
N ILE A 54 19.50 -11.52 -11.62
CA ILE A 54 20.86 -10.98 -11.72
C ILE A 54 21.91 -12.08 -11.53
N ILE A 55 21.73 -12.96 -10.54
CA ILE A 55 22.64 -14.08 -10.28
C ILE A 55 22.66 -15.04 -11.49
N SER A 56 21.50 -15.38 -12.03
CA SER A 56 21.38 -16.25 -13.22
C SER A 56 22.06 -15.62 -14.45
N ASN A 57 21.83 -14.33 -14.70
CA ASN A 57 22.48 -13.60 -15.79
C ASN A 57 24.00 -13.52 -15.63
N ALA A 58 24.52 -13.49 -14.41
CA ALA A 58 25.97 -13.53 -14.16
C ALA A 58 26.56 -14.93 -14.38
N ASN A 59 25.79 -15.98 -14.08
CA ASN A 59 26.30 -17.35 -14.11
C ASN A 59 26.18 -18.07 -15.45
N LYS A 60 25.32 -17.63 -16.40
CA LYS A 60 25.09 -18.12 -17.80
C LYS A 60 25.26 -19.63 -18.16
N ALA A 61 25.46 -20.53 -17.20
CA ALA A 61 25.81 -21.94 -17.42
C ALA A 61 24.89 -22.94 -16.70
N GLN A 62 23.95 -22.49 -15.86
CA GLN A 62 22.95 -23.37 -15.22
C GLN A 62 21.65 -22.57 -15.05
N ALA A 63 20.71 -22.72 -15.98
CA ALA A 63 19.40 -22.08 -15.91
C ALA A 63 18.32 -23.11 -16.24
N GLU A 64 18.10 -24.04 -15.32
CA GLU A 64 16.83 -24.76 -15.18
C GLU A 64 16.18 -24.19 -13.90
N ASP A 65 14.92 -23.77 -13.96
CA ASP A 65 14.10 -23.18 -12.87
C ASP A 65 14.25 -21.67 -12.53
N VAL A 66 14.06 -20.78 -13.51
CA VAL A 66 13.62 -19.41 -13.20
C VAL A 66 12.28 -19.11 -13.88
N ASP A 67 11.26 -18.96 -13.04
CA ASP A 67 9.88 -18.59 -13.38
C ASP A 67 9.80 -17.43 -14.40
N ALA A 68 8.93 -17.61 -15.41
CA ALA A 68 9.04 -17.00 -16.74
C ALA A 68 8.70 -15.50 -16.79
N ASP A 69 8.03 -14.94 -15.77
CA ASP A 69 7.40 -13.62 -15.90
C ASP A 69 8.33 -12.44 -15.52
N LEU A 70 9.38 -12.68 -14.72
CA LEU A 70 10.45 -11.69 -14.44
C LEU A 70 11.83 -12.10 -15.00
N GLY A 71 11.94 -13.31 -15.54
CA GLY A 71 13.16 -13.84 -16.17
C GLY A 71 13.51 -13.21 -17.52
N ASN A 72 12.64 -12.34 -18.06
CA ASN A 72 12.78 -11.75 -19.39
C ASN A 72 13.24 -10.28 -19.37
N ILE A 73 13.98 -9.87 -18.34
CA ILE A 73 14.66 -8.58 -18.34
C ILE A 73 15.93 -8.73 -19.17
N ASP A 74 16.05 -7.94 -20.24
CA ASP A 74 17.31 -7.83 -20.98
C ASP A 74 18.32 -7.06 -20.11
N TRP A 75 19.15 -7.81 -19.39
CA TRP A 75 20.07 -7.24 -18.42
C TRP A 75 21.28 -6.63 -19.13
N PRO A 76 21.55 -5.33 -18.97
CA PRO A 76 22.73 -4.69 -19.54
C PRO A 76 24.00 -5.27 -18.92
N GLU A 77 25.14 -5.19 -19.60
CA GLU A 77 26.43 -5.61 -19.03
C GLU A 77 26.89 -4.65 -17.93
N ASP A 78 26.67 -3.34 -18.14
CA ASP A 78 27.03 -2.28 -17.21
C ASP A 78 26.27 -2.38 -15.89
N SER A 79 27.01 -2.38 -14.78
CA SER A 79 26.46 -2.57 -13.44
C SER A 79 25.64 -1.38 -12.95
N VAL A 80 25.94 -0.17 -13.42
CA VAL A 80 25.18 1.04 -13.09
C VAL A 80 23.82 1.02 -13.79
N GLU A 81 23.76 0.60 -15.05
CA GLU A 81 22.51 0.41 -15.78
C GLU A 81 21.64 -0.70 -15.16
N LYS A 82 22.22 -1.83 -14.72
CA LYS A 82 21.50 -2.85 -13.93
C LYS A 82 20.89 -2.24 -12.67
N ALA A 83 21.68 -1.47 -11.92
CA ALA A 83 21.23 -0.83 -10.69
C ALA A 83 20.09 0.18 -10.93
N LYS A 84 20.14 0.93 -12.04
CA LYS A 84 19.05 1.84 -12.45
C LYS A 84 17.74 1.11 -12.71
N ILE A 85 17.78 -0.04 -13.38
CA ILE A 85 16.58 -0.87 -13.62
C ILE A 85 15.96 -1.33 -12.30
N ILE A 86 16.77 -1.89 -11.40
CA ILE A 86 16.31 -2.35 -10.08
C ILE A 86 15.70 -1.20 -9.28
N ARG A 87 16.41 -0.06 -9.23
CA ARG A 87 15.93 1.14 -8.54
C ARG A 87 14.60 1.62 -9.12
N SER A 88 14.46 1.66 -10.44
CA SER A 88 13.21 2.07 -11.09
C SER A 88 12.04 1.16 -10.72
N LYS A 89 12.26 -0.15 -10.65
CA LYS A 89 11.23 -1.11 -10.21
C LYS A 89 10.89 -0.92 -8.74
N ALA A 90 11.89 -0.75 -7.86
CA ALA A 90 11.65 -0.47 -6.45
C ALA A 90 10.86 0.83 -6.24
N LEU A 91 11.18 1.90 -6.99
CA LEU A 91 10.42 3.16 -6.96
C LEU A 91 8.97 2.99 -7.44
N ALA A 92 8.72 2.15 -8.43
CA ALA A 92 7.36 1.83 -8.85
C ALA A 92 6.60 1.09 -7.74
N MET A 93 7.24 0.12 -7.06
CA MET A 93 6.64 -0.58 -5.91
C MET A 93 6.30 0.38 -4.77
N THR A 94 7.19 1.31 -4.41
CA THR A 94 6.90 2.31 -3.38
C THR A 94 5.74 3.21 -3.78
N GLY A 95 5.71 3.67 -5.04
CA GLY A 95 4.63 4.51 -5.54
C GLY A 95 3.26 3.82 -5.48
N TYR A 96 3.18 2.52 -5.75
CA TYR A 96 1.93 1.77 -5.61
C TYR A 96 1.45 1.67 -4.15
N VAL A 97 2.37 1.38 -3.22
CA VAL A 97 2.05 1.33 -1.77
C VAL A 97 1.55 2.69 -1.28
N GLU A 98 2.22 3.78 -1.67
CA GLU A 98 1.83 5.14 -1.31
C GLU A 98 0.46 5.53 -1.87
N ALA A 99 0.22 5.24 -3.15
CA ALA A 99 -1.05 5.55 -3.81
C ALA A 99 -2.21 4.79 -3.17
N VAL A 100 -2.03 3.51 -2.85
CA VAL A 100 -3.08 2.70 -2.21
C VAL A 100 -3.33 3.17 -0.79
N SER A 101 -2.31 3.36 0.03
CA SER A 101 -2.46 3.90 1.39
C SER A 101 -3.21 5.23 1.38
N SER A 102 -2.79 6.17 0.53
CA SER A 102 -3.41 7.48 0.39
C SER A 102 -4.89 7.36 -0.02
N SER A 103 -5.22 6.45 -0.93
CA SER A 103 -6.60 6.26 -1.37
C SER A 103 -7.53 5.79 -0.25
N PHE A 104 -7.06 4.90 0.64
CA PHE A 104 -7.83 4.44 1.79
C PHE A 104 -7.93 5.51 2.89
N ILE A 105 -6.85 6.23 3.18
CA ILE A 105 -6.85 7.35 4.14
C ILE A 105 -7.82 8.45 3.70
N THR A 106 -7.79 8.82 2.41
CA THR A 106 -8.78 9.75 1.85
C THR A 106 -10.19 9.17 1.95
N GLY A 107 -10.40 7.89 1.62
CA GLY A 107 -11.71 7.24 1.76
C GLY A 107 -12.25 7.21 3.19
N ILE A 108 -11.39 7.05 4.20
CA ILE A 108 -11.76 7.12 5.61
C ILE A 108 -12.15 8.55 5.99
N SER A 109 -11.38 9.53 5.54
CA SER A 109 -11.65 10.96 5.79
C SER A 109 -12.98 11.39 5.16
N ASP A 110 -13.23 10.99 3.91
CA ASP A 110 -14.48 11.18 3.18
C ASP A 110 -15.70 10.64 3.95
N VAL A 111 -15.57 9.43 4.54
CA VAL A 111 -16.64 8.79 5.33
C VAL A 111 -16.89 9.53 6.64
N ALA A 112 -15.83 10.00 7.30
CA ALA A 112 -15.94 10.80 8.52
C ALA A 112 -16.62 12.15 8.26
N GLU A 113 -16.30 12.81 7.14
CA GLU A 113 -16.94 14.05 6.72
C GLU A 113 -18.42 13.84 6.36
N ALA A 114 -18.75 12.78 5.62
CA ALA A 114 -20.12 12.41 5.32
C ALA A 114 -20.96 12.15 6.58
N TYR A 115 -20.37 11.50 7.59
CA TYR A 115 -20.98 11.33 8.90
C TYR A 115 -21.23 12.65 9.60
N ALA A 116 -20.23 13.54 9.67
CA ALA A 116 -20.37 14.84 10.32
C ALA A 116 -21.49 15.68 9.68
N ALA A 117 -21.58 15.67 8.34
CA ALA A 117 -22.64 16.33 7.61
C ALA A 117 -24.02 15.72 7.90
N ALA A 118 -24.14 14.39 7.89
CA ALA A 118 -25.39 13.68 8.13
C ALA A 118 -25.91 13.89 9.57
N ILE A 119 -25.04 13.82 10.57
CA ILE A 119 -25.41 14.07 11.97
C ILE A 119 -25.82 15.52 12.17
N LYS A 120 -25.12 16.48 11.56
CA LYS A 120 -25.52 17.89 11.66
C LYS A 120 -26.93 18.12 11.11
N GLY A 121 -27.24 17.54 9.95
CA GLY A 121 -28.57 17.62 9.35
C GLY A 121 -29.67 16.91 10.17
N ALA A 122 -29.32 15.85 10.91
CA ALA A 122 -30.26 15.14 11.78
C ALA A 122 -30.40 15.78 13.19
N ALA A 123 -29.37 16.45 13.69
CA ALA A 123 -29.33 17.07 15.02
C ALA A 123 -30.09 18.41 15.11
N GLU A 124 -30.42 19.04 13.97
CA GLU A 124 -31.41 20.13 13.92
C GLU A 124 -32.82 19.68 14.40
N SER A 125 -33.02 18.37 14.62
CA SER A 125 -34.25 17.76 15.14
C SER A 125 -34.18 17.18 16.57
N GLN A 126 -33.03 16.79 17.13
CA GLN A 126 -32.91 16.37 18.54
C GLN A 126 -31.45 16.15 19.02
N GLU A 127 -31.26 16.31 20.35
CA GLU A 127 -30.11 16.06 21.25
C GLU A 127 -28.72 15.69 20.69
N VAL A 128 -27.71 16.45 21.14
CA VAL A 128 -26.29 16.38 20.73
C VAL A 128 -25.65 15.05 21.11
N LEU A 129 -25.41 14.19 20.12
CA LEU A 129 -24.60 12.98 20.24
C LEU A 129 -23.09 13.28 20.05
N PRO A 130 -22.18 12.50 20.66
CA PRO A 130 -20.76 12.81 20.64
C PRO A 130 -20.15 12.52 19.25
N GLN A 131 -20.03 13.56 18.43
CA GLN A 131 -19.36 13.52 17.13
C GLN A 131 -17.86 13.20 17.24
N THR A 132 -17.24 13.45 18.39
CA THR A 132 -15.79 13.33 18.61
C THR A 132 -15.28 11.89 18.47
N SER A 133 -16.06 10.90 18.93
CA SER A 133 -15.63 9.49 18.92
C SER A 133 -15.46 8.91 17.50
N MET A 134 -16.29 9.35 16.55
CA MET A 134 -16.22 8.87 15.17
C MET A 134 -15.00 9.43 14.44
N GLN A 135 -14.71 10.71 14.66
CA GLN A 135 -13.52 11.36 14.11
C GLN A 135 -12.24 10.75 14.70
N GLU A 136 -12.21 10.49 16.01
CA GLU A 136 -11.09 9.82 16.68
C GLU A 136 -10.84 8.42 16.09
N LYS A 137 -11.91 7.65 15.83
CA LYS A 137 -11.80 6.33 15.19
C LYS A 137 -11.25 6.43 13.76
N ALA A 138 -11.75 7.36 12.95
CA ALA A 138 -11.26 7.60 11.59
C ALA A 138 -9.77 8.02 11.58
N ASN A 139 -9.38 8.87 12.53
CA ASN A 139 -7.98 9.30 12.70
C ASN A 139 -7.09 8.11 13.10
N SER A 140 -7.51 7.30 14.07
CA SER A 140 -6.77 6.10 14.50
C SER A 140 -6.57 5.13 13.34
N PHE A 141 -7.60 4.84 12.55
CA PHE A 141 -7.48 3.96 11.38
C PHE A 141 -6.56 4.56 10.30
N SER A 142 -6.62 5.86 10.08
CA SER A 142 -5.72 6.53 9.13
C SER A 142 -4.26 6.45 9.56
N GLU A 143 -3.98 6.64 10.85
CA GLU A 143 -2.63 6.53 11.41
C GLU A 143 -2.11 5.09 11.39
N HIS A 144 -2.98 4.09 11.62
CA HIS A 144 -2.60 2.68 11.45
C HIS A 144 -2.17 2.39 10.01
N LEU A 145 -2.95 2.81 9.01
CA LEU A 145 -2.61 2.62 7.60
C LEU A 145 -1.31 3.35 7.21
N ARG A 146 -1.04 4.54 7.76
CA ARG A 146 0.26 5.22 7.60
C ARG A 146 1.42 4.44 8.21
N GLY A 147 1.20 3.83 9.37
CA GLY A 147 2.14 2.92 10.01
C GLY A 147 2.47 1.74 9.10
N ASP A 148 1.45 1.05 8.59
CA ASP A 148 1.58 -0.09 7.69
C ASP A 148 2.29 0.28 6.38
N GLN A 149 1.93 1.42 5.79
CA GLN A 149 2.62 2.01 4.64
C GLN A 149 4.10 2.22 4.94
N THR A 150 4.44 2.84 6.06
CA THR A 150 5.83 3.12 6.45
C THR A 150 6.64 1.83 6.60
N ILE A 151 6.04 0.80 7.22
CA ILE A 151 6.66 -0.52 7.36
C ILE A 151 6.90 -1.15 5.98
N ALA A 152 5.90 -1.14 5.10
CA ALA A 152 6.02 -1.67 3.74
C ALA A 152 7.12 -0.96 2.94
N LEU A 153 7.17 0.37 3.01
CA LEU A 153 8.23 1.17 2.37
C LEU A 153 9.61 0.82 2.91
N SER A 154 9.76 0.68 4.24
CA SER A 154 11.02 0.25 4.85
C SER A 154 11.45 -1.13 4.35
N LYS A 155 10.53 -2.09 4.21
CA LYS A 155 10.89 -3.43 3.68
C LYS A 155 11.32 -3.41 2.21
N ILE A 156 10.70 -2.56 1.40
CA ILE A 156 11.11 -2.37 0.00
C ILE A 156 12.52 -1.76 -0.05
N GLN A 157 12.78 -0.74 0.78
CA GLN A 157 14.09 -0.11 0.89
C GLN A 157 15.17 -1.07 1.38
N ASP A 158 14.87 -1.88 2.41
CA ASP A 158 15.75 -2.92 2.91
C ASP A 158 16.11 -3.90 1.78
N GLY A 159 15.12 -4.41 1.05
CA GLY A 159 15.36 -5.33 -0.07
C GLY A 159 16.17 -4.69 -1.20
N LEU A 160 15.92 -3.43 -1.54
CA LEU A 160 16.72 -2.68 -2.50
C LEU A 160 18.18 -2.53 -2.05
N HIS A 161 18.41 -2.27 -0.76
CA HIS A 161 19.74 -2.21 -0.20
C HIS A 161 20.47 -3.55 -0.34
N HIS A 162 19.81 -4.68 -0.05
CA HIS A 162 20.38 -6.01 -0.25
C HIS A 162 20.71 -6.30 -1.72
N LEU A 163 19.84 -5.89 -2.65
CA LEU A 163 20.09 -6.06 -4.09
C LEU A 163 21.31 -5.27 -4.57
N SER A 164 21.66 -4.16 -3.94
CA SER A 164 22.89 -3.42 -4.30
C SER A 164 24.15 -4.27 -4.10
N TYR A 165 24.19 -5.08 -3.03
CA TYR A 165 25.29 -6.03 -2.81
C TYR A 165 25.33 -7.13 -3.87
N VAL A 166 24.17 -7.62 -4.32
CA VAL A 166 24.07 -8.63 -5.39
C VAL A 166 24.60 -8.08 -6.71
N VAL A 167 24.24 -6.84 -7.07
CA VAL A 167 24.77 -6.19 -8.29
C VAL A 167 26.28 -6.07 -8.23
N VAL A 168 26.83 -5.61 -7.11
CA VAL A 168 28.28 -5.44 -6.96
C VAL A 168 29.00 -6.79 -7.02
N SER A 169 28.54 -7.79 -6.25
CA SER A 169 29.21 -9.09 -6.17
C SER A 169 29.20 -9.85 -7.50
N THR A 170 28.13 -9.73 -8.28
CA THR A 170 28.01 -10.35 -9.61
C THR A 170 28.71 -9.59 -10.73
N SER A 171 29.16 -8.36 -10.47
CA SER A 171 29.89 -7.52 -11.44
C SER A 171 31.41 -7.56 -11.24
N MET A 172 31.89 -8.18 -10.17
CA MET A 172 33.32 -8.36 -9.93
C MET A 172 33.84 -9.60 -10.69
N PRO A 173 35.03 -9.52 -11.35
CA PRO A 173 35.65 -10.70 -11.94
C PRO A 173 35.99 -11.72 -10.84
N ALA A 174 35.84 -13.02 -11.15
CA ALA A 174 36.37 -14.06 -10.28
C ALA A 174 37.90 -13.93 -10.17
N ALA A 175 38.43 -14.02 -8.94
CA ALA A 175 39.86 -13.95 -8.64
C ALA A 175 40.61 -15.21 -9.08
#